data_AF-A0A158JA60-F1
#
_entry.id   AF-A0A158JA60-F1
#
_cell.length_a   1.000
_cell.length_b   1.000
_cell.length_c   1.000
_cell.angle_alpha   90.00
_cell.angle_beta   90.00
_cell.angle_gamma   90.00
#
_symmetry.space_group_name_H-M   'P 1'
#
loop_
_entity.id
_entity.type
_entity.pdbx_description
1 polymer ?
#
loop_
_entity_poly.entity_id
_entity_poly.type
_entity_poly.pdbx_seq_one_letter_code
_entity_poly.pdbx_strand_id
1 'polypeptide(L)'
;MRDKQELEENEVHLLCERAKAIIMAHCAPINRLSRDIDNACRYANRHGPTTPQFDLLCAWPPFEPVSVQIVELFVRSYGRALFVRPYSYLLLALAATGPVAAAETLVMHASPGVEGDQLRNVICGLEGIFARHPEVLSIQAREVLASFMLKPQRRGGNA
;
A
#
# COMPACT_ATOMS: atom_id res chain seq x y z
N MET A 1 -23.10 -23.13 4.24
CA MET A 1 -21.64 -23.09 4.48
C MET A 1 -20.99 -22.96 3.12
N ARG A 2 -20.39 -21.80 2.79
CA ARG A 2 -19.66 -21.63 1.52
C ARG A 2 -18.27 -22.21 1.75
N ASP A 3 -17.93 -23.24 0.99
CA ASP A 3 -16.57 -23.77 0.94
C ASP A 3 -15.61 -22.61 0.69
N LYS A 4 -14.66 -22.45 1.62
CA LYS A 4 -13.54 -21.53 1.47
C LYS A 4 -12.61 -22.22 0.48
N GLN A 5 -12.90 -22.09 -0.80
CA GLN A 5 -12.08 -22.63 -1.87
C GLN A 5 -10.71 -21.96 -1.72
N GLU A 6 -9.73 -22.71 -1.22
CA GLU A 6 -8.36 -22.23 -1.10
C GLU A 6 -7.90 -21.83 -2.50
N LEU A 7 -7.57 -20.55 -2.66
CA LEU A 7 -7.05 -20.05 -3.93
C LEU A 7 -5.73 -20.74 -4.20
N GLU A 8 -5.59 -21.34 -5.39
CA GLU A 8 -4.31 -21.89 -5.82
C GLU A 8 -3.26 -20.77 -5.87
N GLU A 9 -2.01 -21.06 -5.49
CA GLU A 9 -0.93 -20.04 -5.46
C GLU A 9 -0.73 -19.34 -6.81
N ASN A 10 -0.91 -20.06 -7.92
CA ASN A 10 -0.87 -19.48 -9.27
C ASN A 10 -2.00 -18.47 -9.50
N GLU A 11 -3.19 -18.72 -8.94
CA GLU A 11 -4.31 -17.80 -9.02
C GLU A 11 -4.07 -16.57 -8.15
N VAL A 12 -3.55 -16.74 -6.92
CA VAL A 12 -3.16 -15.62 -6.05
C VAL A 12 -2.16 -14.72 -6.77
N HIS A 13 -1.13 -15.30 -7.40
CA HIS A 13 -0.14 -14.53 -8.16
C HIS A 13 -0.78 -13.74 -9.30
N LEU A 14 -1.63 -14.38 -10.13
CA LEU A 14 -2.31 -13.72 -11.24
C LEU A 14 -3.21 -12.56 -10.76
N LEU A 15 -3.94 -12.76 -9.66
CA LEU A 15 -4.78 -11.73 -9.07
C LEU A 15 -3.95 -10.58 -8.48
N CYS A 16 -2.80 -10.86 -7.88
CA CYS A 16 -1.88 -9.82 -7.40
C CYS A 16 -1.34 -8.97 -8.56
N GLU A 17 -0.90 -9.58 -9.66
CA GLU A 17 -0.44 -8.84 -10.84
C GLU A 17 -1.56 -8.00 -11.47
N ARG A 18 -2.79 -8.52 -11.50
CA ARG A 18 -3.96 -7.75 -11.94
C ARG A 18 -4.25 -6.56 -11.02
N ALA A 19 -4.18 -6.75 -9.71
CA ALA A 19 -4.37 -5.67 -8.75
C ALA A 19 -3.28 -4.60 -8.90
N LYS A 20 -2.02 -5.00 -9.06
CA LYS A 20 -0.88 -4.12 -9.35
C LYS A 20 -1.12 -3.28 -10.61
N ALA A 21 -1.61 -3.89 -11.69
CA ALA A 21 -1.95 -3.17 -12.93
C ALA A 21 -2.98 -2.06 -12.67
N ILE A 22 -4.04 -2.38 -11.92
CA ILE A 22 -5.12 -1.43 -11.60
C ILE A 22 -4.59 -0.30 -10.72
N ILE A 23 -3.77 -0.60 -9.73
CA ILE A 23 -3.16 0.39 -8.84
C ILE A 23 -2.28 1.36 -9.64
N MET A 24 -1.42 0.85 -10.53
CA MET A 24 -0.54 1.67 -11.36
C MET A 24 -1.29 2.50 -12.40
N ALA A 25 -2.35 1.95 -12.99
CA ALA A 25 -3.15 2.61 -14.02
C ALA A 25 -4.08 3.71 -13.48
N HIS A 26 -4.27 3.80 -12.16
CA HIS A 26 -5.19 4.76 -11.56
C HIS A 26 -4.82 6.21 -11.88
N CYS A 27 -5.81 7.04 -12.17
CA CYS A 27 -5.62 8.43 -12.60
C CYS A 27 -5.13 9.40 -11.50
N ALA A 28 -5.01 8.92 -10.26
CA ALA A 28 -4.50 9.73 -9.15
C ALA A 28 -3.01 10.08 -9.35
N PRO A 29 -2.53 11.18 -8.74
CA PRO A 29 -1.12 11.57 -8.78
C PRO A 29 -0.16 10.43 -8.37
N ILE A 30 0.99 10.32 -9.04
CA ILE A 30 1.94 9.21 -8.79
C ILE A 30 2.59 9.25 -7.41
N ASN A 31 2.77 10.44 -6.84
CA ASN A 31 3.35 10.61 -5.51
C ASN A 31 2.60 9.86 -4.39
N ARG A 32 1.33 9.48 -4.61
CA ARG A 32 0.60 8.57 -3.69
C ARG A 32 1.32 7.23 -3.49
N LEU A 33 2.05 6.75 -4.50
CA LEU A 33 2.78 5.48 -4.49
C LEU A 33 4.22 5.63 -3.98
N SER A 34 4.59 6.76 -3.39
CA SER A 34 5.95 7.03 -2.90
C SER A 34 6.43 6.06 -1.81
N ARG A 35 5.51 5.42 -1.09
CA ARG A 35 5.80 4.38 -0.09
C ARG A 35 5.69 2.96 -0.66
N ASP A 36 5.20 2.82 -1.88
CA ASP A 36 4.86 1.53 -2.49
C ASP A 36 5.81 1.15 -3.63
N ILE A 37 6.49 2.14 -4.22
CA ILE A 37 7.40 1.97 -5.35
C ILE A 37 8.63 2.84 -5.12
N ASP A 38 9.80 2.24 -5.14
CA ASP A 38 11.05 2.99 -5.11
C ASP A 38 11.13 4.00 -6.26
N ASN A 39 11.56 5.23 -5.93
CA ASN A 39 11.71 6.32 -6.87
C ASN A 39 10.43 6.68 -7.67
N ALA A 40 9.23 6.48 -7.11
CA ALA A 40 7.95 6.80 -7.78
C ALA A 40 7.88 8.23 -8.34
N CYS A 41 8.52 9.20 -7.67
CA CYS A 41 8.56 10.60 -8.11
C CYS A 41 9.20 10.80 -9.50
N ARG A 42 10.03 9.86 -9.98
CA ARG A 42 10.66 9.94 -11.30
C ARG A 42 9.65 9.97 -12.45
N TYR A 43 8.49 9.34 -12.26
CA TYR A 43 7.44 9.30 -13.26
C TYR A 43 6.54 10.55 -13.22
N ALA A 44 6.38 11.16 -12.04
CA ALA A 44 5.55 12.35 -11.86
C ALA A 44 6.13 13.59 -12.59
N ASN A 45 7.46 13.69 -12.67
CA ASN A 45 8.17 14.87 -13.18
C ASN A 45 8.60 14.73 -14.65
N ARG A 46 8.20 13.67 -15.34
CA ARG A 46 8.65 13.42 -16.72
C ARG A 46 7.84 14.25 -17.71
N HIS A 47 8.53 15.03 -18.53
CA HIS A 47 7.93 15.72 -19.67
C HIS A 47 8.13 14.87 -20.92
N GLY A 48 7.04 14.42 -21.52
CA GLY A 48 7.04 13.57 -22.70
C GLY A 48 5.65 13.49 -23.32
N PRO A 49 5.51 12.80 -24.47
CA PRO A 49 4.22 12.65 -25.15
C PRO A 49 3.26 11.68 -24.41
N THR A 50 3.77 10.94 -23.43
CA THR A 50 3.05 9.92 -22.66
C THR A 50 2.59 10.46 -21.31
N THR A 51 1.52 9.86 -20.77
CA THR A 51 1.10 10.19 -19.41
C THR A 51 2.03 9.54 -18.39
N PRO A 52 2.19 10.12 -17.19
CA PRO A 52 2.94 9.49 -16.10
C PRO A 52 2.49 8.05 -15.80
N GLN A 53 1.19 7.78 -15.85
CA GLN A 53 0.61 6.45 -15.62
C GLN A 53 1.00 5.47 -16.71
N PHE A 54 1.02 5.91 -17.97
CA PHE A 54 1.49 5.07 -19.07
C PHE A 54 2.96 4.69 -18.89
N ASP A 55 3.80 5.67 -18.56
CA ASP A 55 5.22 5.42 -18.28
C ASP A 55 5.44 4.46 -17.12
N LEU A 56 4.64 4.59 -16.05
CA LEU A 56 4.67 3.70 -14.90
C LEU A 56 4.30 2.26 -15.28
N LEU A 57 3.24 2.08 -16.07
CA LEU A 57 2.81 0.77 -16.56
C LEU A 57 3.84 0.13 -17.48
N CYS A 58 4.45 0.90 -18.38
CA CYS A 58 5.50 0.42 -19.27
C CYS A 58 6.77 0.02 -18.52
N ALA A 59 7.14 0.76 -17.47
CA ALA A 59 8.29 0.44 -16.65
C ALA A 59 8.06 -0.77 -15.72
N TRP A 60 6.79 -1.04 -15.37
CA TRP A 60 6.34 -2.12 -14.49
C TRP A 60 7.23 -2.31 -13.25
N PRO A 61 7.54 -1.26 -12.48
CA PRO A 61 8.47 -1.37 -11.37
C PRO A 61 7.98 -2.39 -10.32
N PRO A 62 8.89 -3.02 -9.57
CA PRO A 62 8.47 -3.84 -8.44
C PRO A 62 7.78 -2.97 -7.38
N PHE A 63 6.85 -3.57 -6.65
CA PHE A 63 6.36 -2.98 -5.40
C PHE A 63 7.37 -3.22 -4.29
N GLU A 64 7.39 -2.32 -3.32
CA GLU A 64 8.05 -2.54 -2.04
C GLU A 64 7.50 -3.80 -1.36
N PRO A 65 8.33 -4.56 -0.60
CA PRO A 65 7.92 -5.82 0.01
C PRO A 65 6.67 -5.71 0.89
N VAL A 66 6.49 -4.58 1.58
CA VAL A 66 5.31 -4.31 2.41
C VAL A 66 4.04 -4.17 1.55
N SER A 67 4.13 -3.49 0.41
CA SER A 67 3.01 -3.28 -0.51
C SER A 67 2.59 -4.58 -1.19
N VAL A 68 3.57 -5.46 -1.52
CA VAL A 68 3.29 -6.81 -1.99
C VAL A 68 2.47 -7.60 -0.97
N GLN A 69 2.91 -7.64 0.30
CA GLN A 69 2.19 -8.33 1.37
C GLN A 69 0.79 -7.77 1.59
N ILE A 70 0.62 -6.46 1.50
CA ILE A 70 -0.69 -5.81 1.63
C ILE A 70 -1.61 -6.25 0.49
N VAL A 71 -1.18 -6.10 -0.77
CA VAL A 71 -2.01 -6.50 -1.93
C VAL A 71 -2.35 -7.99 -1.87
N GLU A 72 -1.38 -8.84 -1.54
CA GLU A 72 -1.59 -10.28 -1.39
C GLU A 72 -2.60 -10.59 -0.28
N LEU A 73 -2.56 -9.89 0.86
CA LEU A 73 -3.54 -10.07 1.93
C LEU A 73 -4.97 -9.78 1.44
N PHE A 74 -5.18 -8.71 0.68
CA PHE A 74 -6.50 -8.41 0.09
C PHE A 74 -6.91 -9.49 -0.92
N VAL A 75 -6.00 -9.95 -1.77
CA VAL A 75 -6.26 -11.00 -2.76
C VAL A 75 -6.57 -12.33 -2.08
N ARG A 76 -5.82 -12.76 -1.08
CA ARG A 76 -6.09 -14.00 -0.32
C ARG A 76 -7.39 -13.90 0.47
N SER A 77 -7.73 -12.70 0.94
CA SER A 77 -8.97 -12.50 1.69
C SER A 77 -10.19 -12.55 0.78
N TYR A 78 -10.21 -11.82 -0.34
CA TYR A 78 -11.40 -11.63 -1.16
C TYR A 78 -11.38 -12.38 -2.50
N GLY A 79 -10.23 -12.88 -2.94
CA GLY A 79 -10.04 -13.53 -4.23
C GLY A 79 -10.56 -12.70 -5.40
N ARG A 80 -11.29 -13.36 -6.29
CA ARG A 80 -11.96 -12.70 -7.44
C ARG A 80 -12.99 -11.66 -7.01
N ALA A 81 -13.56 -11.77 -5.80
CA ALA A 81 -14.56 -10.83 -5.31
C ALA A 81 -13.98 -9.40 -5.17
N LEU A 82 -12.67 -9.26 -4.96
CA LEU A 82 -11.97 -7.97 -4.90
C LEU A 82 -12.14 -7.14 -6.18
N PHE A 83 -12.42 -7.77 -7.32
CA PHE A 83 -12.51 -7.12 -8.63
C PHE A 83 -13.94 -6.81 -9.07
N VAL A 84 -14.94 -7.09 -8.23
CA VAL A 84 -16.36 -6.87 -8.51
C VAL A 84 -17.05 -6.20 -7.32
N ARG A 85 -18.22 -5.60 -7.56
CA ARG A 85 -19.01 -5.02 -6.48
C ARG A 85 -19.51 -6.12 -5.51
N PRO A 86 -19.64 -5.82 -4.21
CA PRO A 86 -19.34 -4.53 -3.58
C PRO A 86 -17.84 -4.32 -3.34
N TYR A 87 -17.03 -5.36 -3.19
CA TYR A 87 -15.66 -5.28 -2.65
C TYR A 87 -14.64 -4.54 -3.52
N SER A 88 -14.95 -4.24 -4.78
CA SER A 88 -14.08 -3.44 -5.65
C SER A 88 -13.74 -2.06 -5.10
N TYR A 89 -14.51 -1.52 -4.14
CA TYR A 89 -14.14 -0.27 -3.46
C TYR A 89 -12.81 -0.40 -2.69
N LEU A 90 -12.47 -1.58 -2.18
CA LEU A 90 -11.21 -1.81 -1.48
C LEU A 90 -10.02 -1.71 -2.43
N LEU A 91 -10.14 -2.32 -3.61
CA LEU A 91 -9.12 -2.19 -4.65
C LEU A 91 -9.00 -0.76 -5.16
N LEU A 92 -10.13 -0.05 -5.29
CA LEU A 92 -10.12 1.38 -5.64
C LEU A 92 -9.45 2.22 -4.55
N ALA A 93 -9.63 1.90 -3.27
CA ALA A 93 -8.92 2.58 -2.19
C ALA A 93 -7.41 2.37 -2.30
N LEU A 94 -6.95 1.12 -2.46
CA LEU A 94 -5.52 0.81 -2.71
C LEU A 94 -4.97 1.57 -3.92
N ALA A 95 -5.77 1.66 -5.00
CA ALA A 95 -5.37 2.34 -6.22
C ALA A 95 -5.34 3.87 -6.08
N ALA A 96 -6.27 4.45 -5.32
CA ALA A 96 -6.44 5.88 -5.15
C ALA A 96 -5.44 6.51 -4.15
N THR A 97 -5.00 5.75 -3.14
CA THR A 97 -4.09 6.27 -2.10
C THR A 97 -2.73 5.58 -2.06
N GLY A 98 -2.60 4.39 -2.65
CA GLY A 98 -1.45 3.52 -2.51
C GLY A 98 -1.67 2.43 -1.44
N PRO A 99 -1.21 1.18 -1.66
CA PRO A 99 -1.41 0.07 -0.73
C PRO A 99 -1.08 0.38 0.73
N VAL A 100 0.10 0.96 0.99
CA VAL A 100 0.55 1.28 2.34
C VAL A 100 -0.36 2.30 3.02
N ALA A 101 -0.66 3.42 2.34
CA ALA A 101 -1.49 4.47 2.92
C ALA A 101 -2.94 4.03 3.15
N ALA A 102 -3.50 3.23 2.24
CA ALA A 102 -4.81 2.62 2.41
C ALA A 102 -4.85 1.66 3.61
N ALA A 103 -3.85 0.79 3.74
CA ALA A 103 -3.75 -0.15 4.85
C ALA A 103 -3.64 0.57 6.20
N GLU A 104 -2.80 1.60 6.29
CA GLU A 104 -2.65 2.43 7.48
C GLU A 104 -3.97 3.11 7.86
N THR A 105 -4.68 3.68 6.87
CA THR A 105 -6.01 4.29 7.08
C THR A 105 -7.02 3.28 7.63
N LEU A 106 -7.03 2.06 7.09
CA LEU A 106 -7.94 1.01 7.57
C LEU A 106 -7.63 0.60 9.00
N VAL A 107 -6.36 0.44 9.37
CA VAL A 107 -5.98 0.10 10.75
C VAL A 107 -6.35 1.23 11.73
N MET A 108 -6.12 2.50 11.36
CA MET A 108 -6.40 3.63 12.25
C MET A 108 -7.90 3.94 12.42
N HIS A 109 -8.71 3.72 11.39
CA HIS A 109 -10.11 4.15 11.36
C HIS A 109 -11.13 3.01 11.37
N ALA A 110 -10.68 1.76 11.43
CA ALA A 110 -11.58 0.64 11.59
C ALA A 110 -12.35 0.77 12.91
N SER A 111 -13.67 0.82 12.81
CA SER A 111 -14.55 0.63 13.97
C SER A 111 -14.38 -0.81 14.47
N PRO A 112 -14.47 -1.08 15.79
CA PRO A 112 -14.50 -2.43 16.31
C PRO A 112 -15.70 -3.19 15.70
N GLY A 113 -15.43 -3.95 14.66
CA GLY A 113 -16.44 -4.68 13.89
C GLY A 113 -16.99 -5.89 14.65
N VAL A 114 -18.18 -6.32 14.24
CA VAL A 114 -18.84 -7.54 14.73
C VAL A 114 -17.97 -8.76 14.37
N GLU A 115 -17.96 -9.78 15.25
CA GLU A 115 -17.28 -11.05 14.96
C GLU A 115 -17.76 -11.67 13.63
N GLY A 116 -16.81 -12.15 12.82
CA GLY A 116 -17.10 -12.76 11.52
C GLY A 116 -17.00 -11.83 10.31
N ASP A 117 -16.74 -10.53 10.50
CA ASP A 117 -16.48 -9.63 9.37
C ASP A 117 -15.13 -9.95 8.72
N GLN A 118 -15.15 -10.25 7.42
CA GLN A 118 -13.96 -10.51 6.62
C GLN A 118 -12.98 -9.34 6.65
N LEU A 119 -13.48 -8.10 6.77
CA LEU A 119 -12.64 -6.91 6.92
C LEU A 119 -11.85 -6.93 8.23
N ARG A 120 -12.38 -7.51 9.32
CA ARG A 120 -11.67 -7.67 10.59
C ARG A 120 -10.44 -8.57 10.44
N ASN A 121 -10.56 -9.66 9.70
CA ASN A 121 -9.42 -10.55 9.42
C ASN A 121 -8.34 -9.82 8.60
N VAL A 122 -8.75 -8.98 7.65
CA VAL A 122 -7.82 -8.13 6.89
C VAL A 122 -7.12 -7.16 7.83
N ILE A 123 -7.85 -6.46 8.70
CA ILE A 123 -7.25 -5.50 9.65
C ILE A 123 -6.22 -6.18 10.55
N CYS A 124 -6.55 -7.34 11.15
CA CYS A 124 -5.57 -8.08 11.95
C CYS A 124 -4.34 -8.54 11.13
N GLY A 125 -4.55 -8.91 9.87
CA GLY A 125 -3.45 -9.21 8.94
C GLY A 125 -2.56 -7.99 8.66
N LEU A 126 -3.16 -6.81 8.48
CA LEU A 126 -2.45 -5.56 8.28
C LEU A 126 -1.65 -5.15 9.51
N GLU A 127 -2.22 -5.26 10.71
CA GLU A 127 -1.51 -5.04 11.97
C GLU A 127 -0.27 -5.95 12.06
N GLY A 128 -0.41 -7.23 11.69
CA GLY A 128 0.70 -8.17 11.65
C GLY A 128 1.78 -7.82 10.61
N ILE A 129 1.40 -7.29 9.45
CA ILE A 129 2.35 -6.79 8.43
C ILE A 129 3.09 -5.57 8.99
N PHE A 130 2.39 -4.60 9.57
CA PHE A 130 3.01 -3.40 10.11
C PHE A 130 3.91 -3.68 11.32
N ALA A 131 3.59 -4.67 12.14
CA ALA A 131 4.46 -5.13 13.23
C ALA A 131 5.81 -5.66 12.71
N ARG A 132 5.85 -6.24 11.51
CA ARG A 132 7.09 -6.68 10.85
C ARG A 132 7.81 -5.57 10.07
N HIS A 133 7.11 -4.49 9.76
CA HIS A 133 7.60 -3.35 8.98
C HIS A 133 7.38 -2.00 9.69
N PRO A 134 7.90 -1.81 10.92
CA PRO A 134 7.66 -0.59 11.70
C PRO A 134 8.20 0.68 11.03
N GLU A 135 9.18 0.55 10.14
CA GLU A 135 9.74 1.63 9.33
C GLU A 135 8.73 2.29 8.40
N VAL A 136 7.72 1.55 7.98
CA VAL A 136 6.73 2.00 7.02
C VAL A 136 5.75 2.96 7.68
N LEU A 137 5.26 2.65 8.89
CA LEU A 137 4.33 3.50 9.66
C LEU A 137 4.95 4.82 10.14
N SER A 138 6.28 4.85 10.22
CA SER A 138 6.98 5.93 10.90
C SER A 138 7.48 7.02 9.97
N ILE A 139 7.23 7.00 8.65
CA ILE A 139 7.78 8.02 7.74
C ILE A 139 7.23 9.42 8.04
N GLN A 140 5.90 9.59 8.11
CA GLN A 140 5.31 10.90 8.44
C GLN A 140 5.64 11.33 9.88
N ALA A 141 5.59 10.39 10.83
CA ALA A 141 5.99 10.66 12.21
C ALA A 141 7.48 11.03 12.32
N ARG A 142 8.37 10.41 11.54
CA ARG A 142 9.81 10.71 11.50
C ARG A 142 10.09 12.03 10.81
N GLU A 143 9.38 12.41 9.76
CA GLU A 143 9.54 13.74 9.14
C GLU A 143 9.13 14.84 10.10
N VAL A 144 8.00 14.66 10.79
CA VAL A 144 7.55 15.56 11.85
C VAL A 144 8.56 15.58 12.99
N LEU A 145 8.96 14.41 13.53
CA LEU A 145 9.93 14.33 14.61
C LEU A 145 11.32 14.81 14.21
N ALA A 146 11.76 14.66 12.95
CA ALA A 146 13.03 15.16 12.45
C ALA A 146 13.08 16.69 12.46
N SER A 147 11.95 17.36 12.26
CA SER A 147 11.85 18.81 12.45
C SER A 147 12.05 19.24 13.91
N PHE A 148 11.74 18.34 14.87
CA PHE A 148 11.90 18.56 16.31
C PHE A 148 13.20 17.95 16.90
N MET A 149 13.83 16.99 16.22
CA MET A 149 15.11 16.38 16.61
C MET A 149 16.25 17.28 16.14
N LEU A 150 16.36 18.40 16.86
CA LEU A 150 17.35 19.45 16.73
C LEU A 150 18.78 18.90 16.58
N LYS A 151 19.52 19.55 15.68
CA LYS A 151 20.98 19.49 15.44
C LYS A 151 21.78 19.09 16.69
N PRO A 152 22.83 18.26 16.56
CA PRO A 152 23.74 17.99 17.67
C PRO A 152 24.29 19.32 18.18
N GLN A 153 24.06 19.62 19.46
CA GLN A 153 24.76 20.71 20.13
C GLN A 153 26.26 20.45 19.95
N ARG A 154 26.91 21.23 19.08
CA ARG A 154 28.35 21.43 19.16
C ARG A 154 28.58 22.01 20.56
N ARG A 155 29.01 21.16 21.50
CA ARG A 155 29.74 21.62 22.68
C ARG A 155 30.98 22.31 22.16
N GLY A 156 30.89 23.64 22.00
CA GLY A 156 32.06 24.49 21.95
C GLY A 156 32.78 24.30 23.27
N GLY A 157 33.85 23.50 23.24
CA GLY A 157 34.79 23.42 24.33
C GLY A 157 35.46 24.78 24.46
N ASN A 158 35.25 25.44 25.59
CA ASN A 158 36.20 26.44 26.07
C ASN A 158 37.47 25.69 26.47
N ALA A 159 38.56 25.97 25.76
CA ALA A 159 39.92 25.88 26.25
C ALA A 159 40.61 27.18 25.82
#